data_AF-A0A531KFY5-F1
#
_entry.id   AF-A0A531KFY5-F1
#
_cell.length_a   1.000
_cell.length_b   1.000
_cell.length_c   1.000
_cell.angle_alpha   90.00
_cell.angle_beta   90.00
_cell.angle_gamma   90.00
#
_symmetry.space_group_name_H-M   'P 1'
#
loop_
_entity.id
_entity.type
_entity.pdbx_description
1 polymer ?
#
loop_
_entity_poly.entity_id
_entity_poly.type
_entity_poly.pdbx_seq_one_letter_code
_entity_poly.pdbx_strand_id
1 'polypeptide(L)'
;DEGCVIEAVGTISRSMAGLGFLYTNKESISLGIGCLVSDFAATMESPSALLDAMKNHPSIRPLIAGSEVKEYAAHLIPEGGYRAIPQLFGDGWVIVGDAAQLNNAIHREGSNLAMTSGRVAAEAIIKVKSRNGPMTKGNLALYKTMLDESFVIKDLKKYKD
;
A
#
# COMPACT_ATOMS: atom_id res chain seq x y z
N ASP A 1 0.09 -25.73 7.03
CA ASP A 1 0.68 -24.42 7.42
C ASP A 1 1.30 -23.64 6.27
N GLU A 2 1.05 -24.00 5.02
CA GLU A 2 1.57 -23.28 3.85
C GLU A 2 0.44 -22.46 3.20
N GLY A 3 0.83 -21.42 2.46
CA GLY A 3 -0.11 -20.57 1.71
C GLY A 3 0.35 -20.39 0.26
N CYS A 4 -0.59 -19.98 -0.58
CA CYS A 4 -0.37 -19.63 -1.98
C CYS A 4 -0.76 -18.17 -2.23
N VAL A 5 0.06 -17.50 -3.04
CA VAL A 5 -0.17 -16.14 -3.54
C VAL A 5 -0.32 -16.22 -5.05
N ILE A 6 -1.47 -15.78 -5.56
CA ILE A 6 -1.74 -15.70 -7.00
C ILE A 6 -1.92 -14.24 -7.38
N GLU A 7 -1.09 -13.79 -8.33
CA GLU A 7 -1.28 -12.52 -9.02
C GLU A 7 -1.85 -12.75 -10.40
N ALA A 8 -2.83 -11.92 -10.74
CA ALA A 8 -3.47 -11.93 -12.05
C ALA A 8 -3.31 -10.57 -12.71
N VAL A 9 -2.90 -10.60 -13.98
CA VAL A 9 -2.85 -9.46 -14.89
C VAL A 9 -3.50 -9.87 -16.21
N GLY A 10 -4.03 -8.89 -16.95
CA GLY A 10 -4.60 -9.12 -18.28
C GLY A 10 -6.02 -8.58 -18.41
N THR A 11 -6.86 -9.27 -19.18
CA THR A 11 -8.22 -8.80 -19.53
C THR A 11 -9.14 -8.61 -18.32
N ILE A 12 -8.78 -9.16 -17.15
CA ILE A 12 -9.51 -8.99 -15.90
C ILE A 12 -9.61 -7.53 -15.44
N SER A 13 -8.69 -6.64 -15.86
CA SER A 13 -8.72 -5.21 -15.52
C SER A 13 -9.36 -4.34 -16.61
N ARG A 14 -9.93 -4.94 -17.67
CA ARG A 14 -10.59 -4.22 -18.78
C ARG A 14 -9.73 -3.09 -19.37
N SER A 15 -8.46 -3.38 -19.62
CA SER A 15 -7.46 -2.45 -20.17
C SER A 15 -7.02 -1.31 -19.24
N MET A 16 -7.48 -1.31 -17.98
CA MET A 16 -6.93 -0.44 -16.94
C MET A 16 -5.62 -1.02 -16.40
N ALA A 17 -4.74 -0.15 -15.89
CA ALA A 17 -3.58 -0.57 -15.13
C ALA A 17 -4.05 -1.15 -13.79
N GLY A 18 -4.08 -2.48 -13.71
CA GLY A 18 -4.66 -3.18 -12.57
C GLY A 18 -4.07 -4.55 -12.31
N LEU A 19 -4.16 -4.95 -11.05
CA LEU A 19 -3.67 -6.21 -10.52
C LEU A 19 -4.78 -6.89 -9.72
N GLY A 20 -5.08 -8.13 -10.07
CA GLY A 20 -5.93 -9.01 -9.28
C GLY A 20 -5.08 -9.87 -8.35
N PHE A 21 -5.59 -10.17 -7.16
CA PHE A 21 -4.92 -11.04 -6.20
C PHE A 21 -5.86 -12.10 -5.63
N LEU A 22 -5.31 -13.27 -5.33
CA LEU A 22 -5.95 -14.31 -4.53
C LEU A 22 -4.94 -14.86 -3.52
N TYR A 23 -5.24 -14.71 -2.22
CA TYR A 23 -4.41 -15.22 -1.13
C TYR A 23 -5.17 -16.25 -0.31
N THR A 24 -4.48 -17.33 0.07
CA THR A 24 -5.00 -18.30 1.02
C THR A 24 -4.70 -17.87 2.45
N ASN A 25 -5.74 -17.62 3.24
CA ASN A 25 -5.63 -17.48 4.69
C ASN A 25 -5.74 -18.88 5.33
N LYS A 26 -5.69 -18.96 6.67
CA LYS A 26 -5.83 -20.25 7.38
C LYS A 26 -7.21 -20.90 7.17
N GLU A 27 -8.27 -20.09 7.13
CA GLU A 27 -9.66 -20.56 7.10
C GLU A 27 -10.51 -19.84 6.03
N SER A 28 -9.90 -19.01 5.19
CA SER A 28 -10.60 -18.22 4.18
C SER A 28 -9.69 -17.89 3.00
N ILE A 29 -10.27 -17.30 1.96
CA ILE A 29 -9.53 -16.80 0.80
C ILE A 29 -9.80 -15.30 0.68
N SER A 30 -8.75 -14.52 0.49
CA SER A 30 -8.86 -13.09 0.15
C SER A 30 -8.74 -12.94 -1.36
N LEU A 31 -9.81 -12.50 -2.02
CA LEU A 31 -9.85 -12.24 -3.46
C LEU A 31 -10.18 -10.78 -3.71
N GLY A 32 -9.37 -10.10 -4.52
CA GLY A 32 -9.57 -8.69 -4.82
C GLY A 32 -8.93 -8.28 -6.14
N ILE A 33 -9.29 -7.07 -6.59
CA ILE A 33 -8.70 -6.41 -7.76
C ILE A 33 -8.55 -4.93 -7.46
N GLY A 34 -7.40 -4.38 -7.83
CA GLY A 34 -7.10 -2.96 -7.74
C GLY A 34 -6.74 -2.39 -9.11
N CYS A 35 -7.17 -1.17 -9.39
CA CYS A 35 -6.75 -0.39 -10.54
C CYS A 35 -6.56 1.08 -10.12
N LEU A 36 -5.85 1.85 -10.94
CA LEU A 36 -5.70 3.29 -10.74
C LEU A 36 -7.07 3.98 -10.66
N VAL A 37 -7.21 4.90 -9.70
CA VAL A 37 -8.42 5.73 -9.54
C VAL A 37 -8.70 6.55 -10.81
N SER A 38 -7.66 7.02 -11.49
CA SER A 38 -7.79 7.73 -12.76
C SER A 38 -8.41 6.88 -13.86
N ASP A 39 -8.09 5.59 -13.89
CA ASP A 39 -8.61 4.66 -14.91
C ASP A 39 -10.08 4.34 -14.64
N PHE A 40 -10.47 4.12 -13.38
CA PHE A 40 -11.88 4.00 -13.00
C PHE A 40 -12.67 5.25 -13.36
N ALA A 41 -12.12 6.44 -13.10
CA ALA A 41 -12.78 7.69 -13.45
C ALA A 41 -12.92 7.90 -14.97
N ALA A 42 -11.90 7.53 -15.75
CA ALA A 42 -11.91 7.71 -17.20
C ALA A 42 -12.83 6.69 -17.91
N THR A 43 -12.89 5.46 -17.42
CA THR A 43 -13.70 4.38 -18.00
C THR A 43 -15.12 4.33 -17.45
N MET A 44 -15.38 4.98 -16.32
CA MET A 44 -16.63 4.90 -15.56
C MET A 44 -16.99 3.46 -15.14
N GLU A 45 -15.99 2.59 -15.04
CA GLU A 45 -16.15 1.22 -14.56
C GLU A 45 -16.45 1.18 -13.05
N SER A 46 -17.33 0.27 -12.65
CA SER A 46 -17.60 0.05 -11.23
C SER A 46 -16.55 -0.92 -10.64
N PRO A 47 -15.84 -0.55 -9.56
CA PRO A 47 -14.92 -1.47 -8.88
C PRO A 47 -15.59 -2.77 -8.42
N SER A 48 -16.87 -2.72 -8.00
CA SER A 48 -17.60 -3.91 -7.58
C SER A 48 -17.93 -4.82 -8.75
N ALA A 49 -18.31 -4.25 -9.90
CA ALA A 49 -18.59 -5.01 -11.11
C ALA A 49 -17.31 -5.64 -11.67
N LEU A 50 -16.17 -4.96 -11.54
CA LEU A 50 -14.86 -5.50 -11.92
C LEU A 50 -14.49 -6.71 -11.04
N LEU A 51 -14.69 -6.61 -9.72
CA LEU A 51 -14.47 -7.73 -8.81
C LEU A 51 -15.40 -8.92 -9.12
N ASP A 52 -16.67 -8.67 -9.42
CA ASP A 52 -17.61 -9.74 -9.79
C ASP A 52 -17.27 -10.38 -11.13
N ALA A 53 -16.75 -9.62 -12.09
CA ALA A 53 -16.20 -10.17 -13.32
C ALA A 53 -14.97 -11.05 -13.04
N MET A 54 -14.08 -10.63 -12.14
CA MET A 54 -12.91 -11.43 -11.72
C MET A 54 -13.34 -12.74 -11.03
N LYS A 55 -14.32 -12.71 -10.12
CA LYS A 55 -14.88 -13.92 -9.48
C LYS A 55 -15.42 -14.92 -10.51
N ASN A 56 -16.02 -14.41 -11.58
CA ASN A 56 -16.59 -15.23 -12.66
C ASN A 56 -15.56 -15.70 -13.69
N HIS A 57 -14.31 -15.22 -13.63
CA HIS A 57 -13.26 -15.60 -14.57
C HIS A 57 -13.03 -17.13 -14.54
N PRO A 58 -12.89 -17.83 -15.69
CA PRO A 58 -12.78 -19.29 -15.73
C PRO A 58 -11.65 -19.89 -14.88
N SER A 59 -10.55 -19.16 -14.70
CA SER A 59 -9.43 -19.58 -13.84
C SER A 59 -9.66 -19.34 -12.34
N ILE A 60 -10.61 -18.48 -11.97
CA ILE A 60 -10.89 -18.10 -10.57
C ILE A 60 -12.14 -18.80 -10.05
N ARG A 61 -13.22 -18.84 -10.84
CA ARG A 61 -14.51 -19.40 -10.46
C ARG A 61 -14.43 -20.80 -9.84
N PRO A 62 -13.63 -21.75 -10.37
CA PRO A 62 -13.50 -23.07 -9.74
C PRO A 62 -12.84 -23.03 -8.36
N LEU A 63 -11.94 -22.08 -8.11
CA LEU A 63 -11.18 -21.95 -6.86
C LEU A 63 -12.06 -21.45 -5.70
N ILE A 64 -13.14 -20.74 -6.01
CA ILE A 64 -14.07 -20.16 -5.03
C ILE A 64 -15.46 -20.82 -5.07
N ALA A 65 -15.62 -21.92 -5.80
CA ALA A 65 -16.90 -22.60 -5.95
C ALA A 65 -17.42 -23.13 -4.60
N GLY A 66 -18.68 -22.82 -4.27
CA GLY A 66 -19.31 -23.21 -2.99
C GLY A 66 -18.86 -22.40 -1.78
N SER A 67 -17.97 -21.41 -1.96
CA SER A 67 -17.61 -20.46 -0.91
C SER A 67 -18.72 -19.43 -0.65
N GLU A 68 -18.70 -18.83 0.53
CA GLU A 68 -19.55 -17.71 0.90
C GLU A 68 -18.73 -16.42 1.11
N VAL A 69 -19.34 -15.27 0.85
CA VAL A 69 -18.69 -13.97 1.09
C VAL A 69 -18.81 -13.63 2.58
N LYS A 70 -17.68 -13.65 3.29
CA LYS A 70 -17.64 -13.25 4.71
C LYS A 70 -17.57 -11.73 4.89
N GLU A 71 -16.89 -11.03 3.99
CA GLU A 71 -16.67 -9.59 4.05
C GLU A 71 -16.50 -9.01 2.65
N TYR A 72 -16.94 -7.76 2.47
CA TYR A 72 -16.65 -6.94 1.30
C TYR A 72 -16.08 -5.61 1.77
N ALA A 73 -14.90 -5.25 1.26
CA ALA A 73 -14.21 -4.02 1.60
C ALA A 73 -13.62 -3.36 0.35
N ALA A 74 -13.42 -2.05 0.44
CA ALA A 74 -12.69 -1.26 -0.55
C ALA A 74 -11.70 -0.36 0.18
N HIS A 75 -10.54 -0.12 -0.44
CA HIS A 75 -9.51 0.73 0.13
C HIS A 75 -8.75 1.46 -0.99
N LEU A 76 -8.14 2.59 -0.65
CA LEU A 76 -7.24 3.30 -1.55
C LEU A 76 -5.81 2.92 -1.24
N ILE A 77 -5.03 2.71 -2.30
CA ILE A 77 -3.60 2.43 -2.21
C ILE A 77 -2.87 3.68 -2.74
N PRO A 78 -1.93 4.27 -1.98
CA PRO A 78 -1.13 5.38 -2.49
C PRO A 78 -0.24 4.91 -3.65
N GLU A 79 -0.41 5.52 -4.83
CA GLU A 79 0.34 5.17 -6.06
C GLU A 79 1.12 6.35 -6.64
N GLY A 80 1.15 7.51 -5.96
CA GLY A 80 1.92 8.67 -6.42
C GLY A 80 3.45 8.53 -6.28
N GLY A 81 3.91 7.49 -5.58
CA GLY A 81 5.33 7.15 -5.43
C GLY A 81 6.17 8.25 -4.78
N TYR A 82 7.48 8.26 -5.07
CA TYR A 82 8.43 9.19 -4.47
C TYR A 82 8.07 10.67 -4.67
N ARG A 83 7.42 11.01 -5.80
CA ARG A 83 7.08 12.39 -6.16
C ARG A 83 5.88 12.94 -5.39
N ALA A 84 5.06 12.06 -4.81
CA ALA A 84 3.88 12.44 -4.03
C ALA A 84 4.15 12.55 -2.52
N ILE A 85 5.36 12.21 -2.05
CA ILE A 85 5.71 12.27 -0.63
C ILE A 85 5.56 13.71 -0.12
N PRO A 86 4.68 13.98 0.86
CA PRO A 86 4.44 15.32 1.38
C PRO A 86 5.55 15.74 2.37
N GLN A 87 5.39 16.90 3.00
CA GLN A 87 6.21 17.25 4.16
C GLN A 87 5.96 16.24 5.30
N LEU A 88 7.02 15.56 5.75
CA LEU A 88 6.91 14.42 6.68
C LEU A 88 6.96 14.79 8.16
N PHE A 89 7.24 16.04 8.51
CA PHE A 89 7.39 16.48 9.89
C PHE A 89 7.14 17.99 10.04
N GLY A 90 6.80 18.42 11.25
CA GLY A 90 6.63 19.83 11.62
C GLY A 90 6.69 20.02 13.13
N ASP A 91 6.17 21.13 13.65
CA ASP A 91 6.17 21.38 15.08
C ASP A 91 5.18 20.45 15.80
N GLY A 92 5.73 19.51 16.57
CA GLY A 92 4.96 18.54 17.34
C GLY A 92 4.41 17.35 16.55
N TRP A 93 4.71 17.18 15.27
CA TRP A 93 4.14 16.11 14.44
C TRP A 93 5.12 15.49 13.43
N VAL A 94 4.84 14.23 13.08
CA VAL A 94 5.47 13.45 12.01
C VAL A 94 4.40 12.64 11.28
N ILE A 95 4.63 12.31 10.00
CA ILE A 95 3.72 11.50 9.16
C ILE A 95 4.43 10.21 8.75
N VAL A 96 3.73 9.08 8.85
CA VAL A 96 4.24 7.73 8.58
C VAL A 96 3.27 6.95 7.70
N GLY A 97 3.73 5.83 7.11
CA GLY A 97 2.92 4.94 6.28
C GLY A 97 2.22 5.61 5.11
N ASP A 98 1.00 5.16 4.81
CA ASP A 98 0.22 5.61 3.64
C ASP A 98 -0.14 7.09 3.69
N ALA A 99 -0.29 7.67 4.89
CA ALA A 99 -0.47 9.12 5.05
C ALA A 99 0.73 9.91 4.52
N ALA A 100 1.93 9.31 4.56
CA ALA A 100 3.16 9.85 3.98
C ALA A 100 3.39 9.42 2.52
N GLN A 101 2.39 8.80 1.88
CA GLN A 101 2.49 8.22 0.53
C GLN A 101 3.62 7.17 0.41
N LEU A 102 3.92 6.45 1.50
CA LEU A 102 4.99 5.47 1.54
C LEU A 102 4.46 4.07 1.19
N ASN A 103 4.28 3.83 -0.10
CA ASN A 103 3.82 2.54 -0.62
C ASN A 103 4.45 2.23 -1.98
N ASN A 104 4.83 0.96 -2.19
CA ASN A 104 5.33 0.43 -3.44
C ASN A 104 4.32 -0.59 -4.01
N ALA A 105 3.36 -0.08 -4.77
CA ALA A 105 2.24 -0.87 -5.30
C ALA A 105 2.70 -2.01 -6.23
N ILE A 106 3.75 -1.80 -7.03
CA ILE A 106 4.27 -2.80 -7.99
C ILE A 106 4.73 -4.08 -7.26
N HIS A 107 5.33 -3.94 -6.08
CA HIS A 107 5.83 -5.07 -5.29
C HIS A 107 4.86 -5.47 -4.17
N ARG A 108 3.70 -4.81 -4.07
CA ARG A 108 2.73 -4.92 -2.94
C ARG A 108 3.39 -4.74 -1.58
N GLU A 109 4.33 -3.81 -1.54
CA GLU A 109 5.09 -3.43 -0.36
C GLU A 109 4.58 -2.10 0.18
N GLY A 110 3.55 -2.18 1.03
CA GLY A 110 3.04 -1.03 1.79
C GLY A 110 3.28 -1.19 3.28
N SER A 111 2.86 -2.33 3.85
CA SER A 111 2.95 -2.58 5.29
C SER A 111 4.39 -2.58 5.82
N ASN A 112 5.35 -3.09 5.04
CA ASN A 112 6.77 -3.05 5.42
C ASN A 112 7.31 -1.61 5.48
N LEU A 113 6.93 -0.75 4.52
CA LEU A 113 7.27 0.68 4.50
C LEU A 113 6.58 1.43 5.65
N ALA A 114 5.30 1.13 5.91
CA ALA A 114 4.54 1.72 7.01
C ALA A 114 5.11 1.36 8.38
N MET A 115 5.38 0.08 8.64
CA MET A 115 6.00 -0.36 9.89
C MET A 115 7.40 0.24 10.08
N THR A 116 8.20 0.29 9.01
CA THR A 116 9.56 0.83 9.06
C THR A 116 9.54 2.34 9.32
N SER A 117 8.69 3.08 8.62
CA SER A 117 8.56 4.53 8.86
C SER A 117 8.08 4.83 10.28
N GLY A 118 7.14 4.05 10.82
CA GLY A 118 6.73 4.13 12.23
C GLY A 118 7.88 3.91 13.21
N ARG A 119 8.67 2.84 13.02
CA ARG A 119 9.86 2.56 13.84
C ARG A 119 10.88 3.69 13.77
N VAL A 120 11.21 4.16 12.56
CA VAL A 120 12.21 5.22 12.34
C VAL A 120 11.74 6.55 12.95
N ALA A 121 10.45 6.87 12.84
CA ALA A 121 9.86 8.04 13.50
C ALA A 121 9.99 7.94 15.03
N ALA A 122 9.67 6.78 15.62
CA ALA A 122 9.81 6.55 17.05
C ALA A 122 11.28 6.70 17.52
N GLU A 123 12.23 6.10 16.79
CA GLU A 123 13.66 6.23 17.09
C GLU A 123 14.16 7.67 17.02
N ALA A 124 13.73 8.44 16.02
CA ALA A 124 14.06 9.85 15.91
C ALA A 124 13.51 10.67 17.10
N ILE A 125 12.24 10.43 17.48
CA ILE A 125 11.61 11.11 18.63
C ILE A 125 12.34 10.75 19.93
N ILE A 126 12.69 9.49 20.14
CA ILE A 126 13.45 9.03 21.32
C ILE A 126 14.81 9.73 21.38
N LYS A 127 15.55 9.82 20.26
CA LYS A 127 16.84 10.53 20.20
C LYS A 127 16.71 12.03 20.50
N VAL A 128 15.64 12.68 20.06
CA VAL A 128 15.38 14.09 20.40
C VAL A 128 15.07 14.23 21.90
N LYS A 129 14.24 13.34 22.46
CA LYS A 129 13.92 13.34 23.89
C LYS A 129 15.15 13.06 24.77
N SER A 130 16.03 12.13 24.38
CA SER A 130 17.20 11.74 25.17
C SER A 130 18.22 12.86 25.34
N ARG A 131 18.19 13.88 24.46
CA ARG A 131 19.01 15.11 24.56
C ARG A 131 18.24 16.31 25.11
N ASN A 132 17.08 16.09 25.74
CA ASN A 132 16.16 17.13 26.23
C ASN A 132 15.76 18.16 25.16
N GLY A 133 15.70 17.74 23.89
CA GLY A 133 15.30 18.61 22.79
C GLY A 133 13.77 18.79 22.72
N PRO A 134 13.25 20.00 22.47
CA PRO A 134 11.82 20.20 22.23
C PRO A 134 11.41 19.59 20.88
N MET A 135 10.14 19.17 20.74
CA MET A 135 9.58 18.59 19.50
C MET A 135 9.29 19.66 18.43
N THR A 136 10.30 20.46 18.08
CA THR A 136 10.21 21.46 17.01
C THR A 136 10.44 20.83 15.65
N LYS A 137 10.00 21.48 14.58
CA LYS A 137 10.27 21.10 13.20
C LYS A 137 11.76 20.83 12.95
N GLY A 138 12.64 21.69 13.48
CA GLY A 138 14.09 21.55 13.34
C GLY A 138 14.65 20.28 13.99
N ASN A 139 14.15 19.92 15.17
CA ASN A 139 14.55 18.67 15.83
C ASN A 139 13.96 17.43 15.16
N LEU A 140 12.70 17.50 14.72
CA LEU A 140 12.00 16.38 14.07
C LEU A 140 12.45 16.16 12.62
N ALA A 141 13.21 17.08 12.02
CA ALA A 141 13.89 16.85 10.73
C ALA A 141 14.78 15.60 10.74
N LEU A 142 15.26 15.18 11.92
CA LEU A 142 16.00 13.94 12.12
C LEU A 142 15.25 12.71 11.59
N TYR A 143 13.91 12.68 11.70
CA TYR A 143 13.10 11.58 11.14
C TYR A 143 13.30 11.46 9.64
N LYS A 144 13.25 12.58 8.90
CA LYS A 144 13.44 12.58 7.44
C LYS A 144 14.84 12.11 7.05
N THR A 145 15.88 12.58 7.76
CA THR A 145 17.25 12.13 7.53
C THR A 145 17.38 10.62 7.71
N MET A 146 16.87 10.08 8.81
CA MET A 146 16.94 8.65 9.09
C MET A 146 16.10 7.82 8.09
N LEU A 147 14.95 8.35 7.65
CA LEU A 147 14.10 7.68 6.68
C LEU A 147 14.76 7.65 5.28
N ASP A 148 15.45 8.71 4.88
CA ASP A 148 16.19 8.80 3.62
C ASP A 148 17.35 7.80 3.53
N GLU A 149 17.95 7.46 4.68
CA GLU A 149 19.01 6.47 4.78
C GLU A 149 18.47 5.02 4.78
N SER A 150 17.19 4.84 5.12
CA SER A 150 16.52 3.54 5.15
C SER A 150 16.19 3.00 3.74
N PHE A 151 15.77 1.74 3.66
CA PHE A 151 15.36 1.14 2.39
C PHE A 151 14.09 1.80 1.83
N VAL A 152 13.21 2.35 2.69
CA VAL A 152 11.92 2.94 2.29
C VAL A 152 12.07 3.96 1.17
N ILE A 153 12.95 4.94 1.36
CA ILE A 153 13.15 6.01 0.37
C ILE A 153 13.98 5.53 -0.82
N LYS A 154 14.91 4.60 -0.60
CA LYS A 154 15.72 4.00 -1.67
C LYS A 154 14.83 3.23 -2.66
N ASP A 155 13.88 2.46 -2.16
CA ASP A 155 12.94 1.70 -2.98
C ASP A 155 11.98 2.61 -3.73
N LEU A 156 11.40 3.61 -3.07
CA LEU A 156 10.53 4.59 -3.73
C LEU A 156 11.28 5.38 -4.82
N LYS A 157 12.56 5.73 -4.61
CA LYS A 157 13.39 6.39 -5.63
C LYS A 157 13.69 5.48 -6.81
N LYS A 158 13.83 4.17 -6.59
CA LYS A 158 14.11 3.19 -7.64
C LYS A 158 12.93 3.06 -8.61
N TYR A 159 11.70 3.17 -8.11
CA TYR A 159 10.45 3.02 -8.88
C TYR A 159 9.69 4.35 -9.01
N LYS A 160 10.41 5.46 -9.21
CA LYS A 160 9.85 6.82 -9.25
C LYS A 160 9.21 7.21 -10.59
N ASP A 161 9.46 6.40 -11.63
CA ASP A 161 9.06 6.57 -13.02
C ASP A 161 8.40 5.26 -13.46
#